data_AF-A0A7Y3L497-F1
#
_entry.id   AF-A0A7Y3L497-F1
#
_cell.length_a   1.000
_cell.length_b   1.000
_cell.length_c   1.000
_cell.angle_alpha   90.00
_cell.angle_beta   90.00
_cell.angle_gamma   90.00
#
_symmetry.space_group_name_H-M   'P 1'
#
loop_
_entity.id
_entity.type
_entity.pdbx_description
1 polymer ?
#
loop_
_entity_poly.entity_id
_entity_poly.type
_entity_poly.pdbx_seq_one_letter_code
_entity_poly.pdbx_strand_id
1 'polypeptide(L)'
;MKIFARAALALLLAARAYAGVALGAADAAPAAATPAGASAAAPHPSSLAADLAGPVPTLAAAAAFLAAPAAQAWLMSNHPQAYAPTVARALRLDDWRRTLTAHDDPRLLREAVLSRADDPIVHSPAALMGLVDRDPALAAQRRLYAIAALEWDALSETTRAELTTQDRGERAWAGLNLPERYDAVRQAQGALAARMITAAPGTQEYAAQYEAALVGARAVMSDDEIAARAAELARARSVAEAMTRAEAASSAAGGVADELLSRARSAEDLGTASVRVDAALAALGQAPSAQERAPAPELTSEENARLSALMSDALARELSGTPIGRETLAALRENAAAVAVGPTLPGVAARYTPSRAAVTLGERELYAFAAAFGRVPRELLSDSRLRSDAALFFAPYFVHEVQHHRQFVWSRAHAIPGGYSQEWEQEAYAAQAAFILQKRAEGPRLDELQRRLAARLPHLAAELNLPEDMDRDPAAHGLWLARTYRTVPTASRAAARLIDAALAAAPARGAADSAVDAALDAAVGLLERSRAELTRLFAARRAYAPAGRSPDAP
;
A
#
# COMPACT_ATOMS: atom_id res chain seq x y z
N MET A 1 38.30 4.42 -15.18
CA MET A 1 38.06 5.88 -15.16
C MET A 1 36.77 6.33 -15.87
N LYS A 2 36.65 6.30 -17.21
CA LYS A 2 35.48 6.92 -17.91
C LYS A 2 34.09 6.38 -17.51
N ILE A 3 33.98 5.13 -17.07
CA ILE A 3 32.73 4.53 -16.55
C ILE A 3 32.46 5.05 -15.13
N PHE A 4 33.37 4.83 -14.18
CA PHE A 4 33.31 5.41 -12.81
C PHE A 4 33.00 6.92 -12.78
N ALA A 5 33.54 7.72 -13.71
CA ALA A 5 33.23 9.16 -13.79
C ALA A 5 31.77 9.46 -14.19
N ARG A 6 31.09 8.54 -14.90
CA ARG A 6 29.66 8.62 -15.23
C ARG A 6 28.80 8.11 -14.07
N ALA A 7 29.13 6.95 -13.50
CA ALA A 7 28.47 6.45 -12.29
C ALA A 7 28.52 7.49 -11.16
N ALA A 8 29.70 8.09 -10.91
CA ALA A 8 29.86 9.21 -9.99
C ALA A 8 28.96 10.39 -10.32
N LEU A 9 28.92 10.85 -11.59
CA LEU A 9 28.11 12.00 -11.99
C LEU A 9 26.61 11.74 -11.80
N ALA A 10 26.15 10.53 -12.11
CA ALA A 10 24.76 10.12 -11.91
C ALA A 10 24.43 9.96 -10.41
N LEU A 11 25.35 9.43 -9.59
CA LEU A 11 25.22 9.42 -8.12
C LEU A 11 25.18 10.83 -7.52
N LEU A 12 26.04 11.74 -8.02
CA LEU A 12 26.03 13.17 -7.70
C LEU A 12 24.68 13.83 -8.03
N LEU A 13 24.02 13.39 -9.10
CA LEU A 13 22.71 13.90 -9.53
C LEU A 13 21.55 13.27 -8.75
N ALA A 14 21.57 11.97 -8.48
CA ALA A 14 20.60 11.26 -7.64
C ALA A 14 20.62 11.75 -6.17
N ALA A 15 21.81 12.04 -5.64
CA ALA A 15 21.98 12.69 -4.33
C ALA A 15 21.34 14.08 -4.29
N ARG A 16 21.65 14.93 -5.27
CA ARG A 16 21.12 16.30 -5.40
C ARG A 16 19.63 16.33 -5.76
N ALA A 17 19.13 15.27 -6.37
CA ALA A 17 17.73 15.03 -6.67
C ALA A 17 16.88 14.84 -5.41
N TYR A 18 17.38 14.04 -4.47
CA TYR A 18 16.66 13.61 -3.27
C TYR A 18 16.29 14.77 -2.35
N ALA A 19 17.25 15.67 -2.08
CA ALA A 19 17.04 16.85 -1.24
C ALA A 19 15.97 17.81 -1.79
N GLY A 20 15.86 17.92 -3.11
CA GLY A 20 14.88 18.81 -3.75
C GLY A 20 13.42 18.39 -3.59
N VAL A 21 13.15 17.08 -3.44
CA VAL A 21 11.78 16.59 -3.21
C VAL A 21 11.36 16.79 -1.75
N ALA A 22 12.29 16.57 -0.80
CA ALA A 22 12.03 16.79 0.63
C ALA A 22 11.82 18.27 1.00
N LEU A 23 12.36 19.20 0.23
CA LEU A 23 12.22 20.66 0.43
C LEU A 23 11.05 21.28 -0.34
N GLY A 24 10.44 20.55 -1.28
CA GLY A 24 9.33 21.05 -2.12
C GLY A 24 7.97 21.15 -1.44
N ALA A 25 7.89 20.88 -0.13
CA ALA A 25 6.66 20.90 0.68
C ALA A 25 6.66 22.01 1.75
N ALA A 26 7.56 23.00 1.63
CA ALA A 26 7.86 23.97 2.69
C ALA A 26 7.58 25.44 2.33
N ASP A 27 6.69 25.72 1.36
CA ASP A 27 6.12 27.06 1.14
C ASP A 27 5.03 27.40 2.19
N ALA A 28 5.32 27.11 3.46
CA ALA A 28 4.57 27.67 4.58
C ALA A 28 5.01 29.14 4.78
N ALA A 29 4.06 30.05 4.99
CA ALA A 29 4.35 31.48 5.13
C ALA A 29 5.42 31.74 6.23
N PRO A 30 6.38 32.65 6.00
CA PRO A 30 7.57 32.77 6.83
C PRO A 30 7.22 33.27 8.24
N ALA A 31 7.12 32.33 9.19
CA ALA A 31 7.27 32.63 10.61
C ALA A 31 8.60 33.37 10.82
N ALA A 32 8.57 34.49 11.55
CA ALA A 32 9.67 35.45 11.58
C ALA A 32 10.99 34.79 12.02
N ALA A 33 11.90 34.61 11.06
CA ALA A 33 13.15 33.90 11.28
C ALA A 33 14.08 34.70 12.20
N THR A 34 14.35 34.17 13.39
CA THR A 34 15.46 34.60 14.25
C THR A 34 16.74 34.61 13.41
N PRO A 35 17.56 35.69 13.41
CA PRO A 35 18.71 35.80 12.53
C PRO A 35 19.67 34.62 12.74
N ALA A 36 19.95 33.91 11.64
CA ALA A 36 20.67 32.65 11.69
C ALA A 36 22.09 32.84 12.25
N GLY A 37 22.45 32.00 13.23
CA GLY A 37 23.83 31.83 13.67
C GLY A 37 24.71 31.32 12.52
N ALA A 38 26.03 31.42 12.71
CA ALA A 38 27.02 31.15 11.68
C ALA A 38 26.74 29.87 10.88
N SER A 39 26.82 29.97 9.54
CA SER A 39 26.70 28.83 8.63
C SER A 39 27.72 27.77 9.04
N ALA A 40 27.23 26.64 9.58
CA ALA A 40 28.06 25.54 9.98
C ALA A 40 28.81 25.01 8.74
N ALA A 41 30.14 24.96 8.81
CA ALA A 41 30.95 24.46 7.72
C ALA A 41 30.50 23.04 7.35
N ALA A 42 30.25 22.80 6.06
CA ALA A 42 29.79 21.50 5.60
C ALA A 42 30.77 20.40 6.05
N PRO A 43 30.29 19.29 6.65
CA PRO A 43 31.15 18.25 7.20
C PRO A 43 32.06 17.68 6.12
N HIS A 44 33.31 17.37 6.51
CA HIS A 44 34.33 16.99 5.54
C HIS A 44 33.93 15.69 4.80
N PRO A 45 34.14 15.58 3.47
CA PRO A 45 33.78 14.40 2.67
C PRO A 45 34.16 13.04 3.28
N SER A 46 35.27 12.96 4.01
CA SER A 46 35.73 11.73 4.67
C SER A 46 35.05 11.42 6.01
N SER A 47 34.52 12.41 6.75
CA SER A 47 33.89 12.16 8.05
C SER A 47 32.56 11.42 7.86
N LEU A 48 31.70 11.90 6.96
CA LEU A 48 30.42 11.25 6.65
C LEU A 48 30.58 9.78 6.22
N ALA A 49 31.66 9.47 5.50
CA ALA A 49 31.99 8.09 5.13
C ALA A 49 32.52 7.26 6.31
N ALA A 50 33.30 7.86 7.22
CA ALA A 50 33.80 7.21 8.44
C ALA A 50 32.67 6.96 9.46
N ASP A 51 31.76 7.93 9.64
CA ASP A 51 30.57 7.83 10.49
C ASP A 51 29.66 6.68 10.04
N LEU A 52 29.53 6.49 8.72
CA LEU A 52 28.83 5.34 8.12
C LEU A 52 29.64 4.04 8.13
N ALA A 53 30.97 4.09 8.12
CA ALA A 53 31.81 2.90 8.21
C ALA A 53 31.88 2.35 9.65
N GLY A 54 31.66 3.20 10.65
CA GLY A 54 31.79 2.87 12.07
C GLY A 54 30.93 1.69 12.57
N PRO A 55 31.21 1.20 13.78
CA PRO A 55 30.45 0.12 14.40
C PRO A 55 29.00 0.52 14.71
N VAL A 56 28.74 1.83 14.88
CA VAL A 56 27.44 2.38 15.29
C VAL A 56 27.08 3.57 14.39
N PRO A 57 26.60 3.33 13.15
CA PRO A 57 26.16 4.40 12.25
C PRO A 57 24.81 4.97 12.71
N THR A 58 24.53 6.22 12.34
CA THR A 58 23.24 6.87 12.63
C THR A 58 22.41 7.07 11.37
N LEU A 59 21.09 7.17 11.54
CA LEU A 59 20.14 7.48 10.46
C LEU A 59 20.43 8.86 9.84
N ALA A 60 20.84 9.83 10.65
CA ALA A 60 21.28 11.15 10.23
C ALA A 60 22.57 11.10 9.38
N ALA A 61 23.58 10.30 9.74
CA ALA A 61 24.81 10.15 8.96
C ALA A 61 24.54 9.53 7.57
N ALA A 62 23.62 8.58 7.49
CA ALA A 62 23.17 7.99 6.23
C ALA A 62 22.51 9.03 5.31
N ALA A 63 21.53 9.78 5.83
CA ALA A 63 20.86 10.84 5.08
C ALA A 63 21.86 11.95 4.66
N ALA A 64 22.78 12.35 5.54
CA ALA A 64 23.80 13.34 5.25
C ALA A 64 24.78 12.89 4.15
N PHE A 65 25.24 11.63 4.16
CA PHE A 65 26.09 11.08 3.11
C PHE A 65 25.35 10.98 1.76
N LEU A 66 24.10 10.51 1.76
CA LEU A 66 23.27 10.47 0.55
C LEU A 66 22.98 11.88 0.00
N ALA A 67 22.86 12.90 0.87
CA ALA A 67 22.72 14.30 0.50
C ALA A 67 24.06 15.02 0.20
N ALA A 68 25.21 14.34 0.33
CA ALA A 68 26.54 14.90 0.11
C ALA A 68 27.24 14.31 -1.13
N PRO A 69 26.93 14.79 -2.35
CA PRO A 69 27.58 14.38 -3.60
C PRO A 69 29.12 14.38 -3.54
N ALA A 70 29.71 15.34 -2.83
CA ALA A 70 31.17 15.44 -2.64
C ALA A 70 31.75 14.32 -1.77
N ALA A 71 31.02 13.85 -0.75
CA ALA A 71 31.42 12.70 0.08
C ALA A 71 31.42 11.41 -0.73
N GLN A 72 30.40 11.22 -1.57
CA GLN A 72 30.29 10.07 -2.46
C GLN A 72 31.41 10.05 -3.50
N ALA A 73 31.64 11.18 -4.19
CA ALA A 73 32.70 11.31 -5.19
C ALA A 73 34.11 11.14 -4.57
N TRP A 74 34.33 11.67 -3.36
CA TRP A 74 35.57 11.47 -2.62
C TRP A 74 35.77 10.00 -2.25
N LEU A 75 34.74 9.33 -1.70
CA LEU A 75 34.83 7.93 -1.28
C LEU A 75 35.09 7.00 -2.47
N MET A 76 34.38 7.18 -3.58
CA MET A 76 34.62 6.41 -4.81
C MET A 76 36.04 6.62 -5.37
N SER A 77 36.59 7.83 -5.26
CA SER A 77 37.92 8.15 -5.79
C SER A 77 39.08 7.65 -4.94
N ASN A 78 38.91 7.61 -3.60
CA ASN A 78 39.99 7.28 -2.65
C ASN A 78 39.88 5.86 -2.09
N HIS A 79 38.66 5.31 -1.98
CA HIS A 79 38.38 3.99 -1.43
C HIS A 79 37.31 3.25 -2.26
N PRO A 80 37.53 3.00 -3.56
CA PRO A 80 36.52 2.42 -4.46
C PRO A 80 35.92 1.09 -3.96
N GLN A 81 36.72 0.23 -3.33
CA GLN A 81 36.24 -1.04 -2.74
C GLN A 81 35.27 -0.84 -1.55
N ALA A 82 35.35 0.28 -0.83
CA ALA A 82 34.42 0.63 0.24
C ALA A 82 33.18 1.36 -0.28
N TYR A 83 33.22 1.91 -1.50
CA TYR A 83 32.16 2.77 -2.01
C TYR A 83 30.79 2.09 -2.11
N ALA A 84 30.71 0.96 -2.83
CA ALA A 84 29.44 0.24 -2.99
C ALA A 84 28.87 -0.30 -1.65
N PRO A 85 29.67 -0.93 -0.75
CA PRO A 85 29.20 -1.28 0.59
C PRO A 85 28.70 -0.09 1.42
N THR A 86 29.37 1.06 1.40
CA THR A 86 28.93 2.26 2.15
C THR A 86 27.66 2.87 1.54
N VAL A 87 27.53 2.91 0.21
CA VAL A 87 26.29 3.36 -0.46
C VAL A 87 25.12 2.43 -0.12
N ALA A 88 25.29 1.10 -0.19
CA ALA A 88 24.25 0.14 0.20
C ALA A 88 23.85 0.29 1.68
N ARG A 89 24.83 0.45 2.59
CA ARG A 89 24.59 0.70 4.02
C ARG A 89 23.82 2.01 4.26
N ALA A 90 24.16 3.08 3.53
CA ALA A 90 23.47 4.37 3.62
C ALA A 90 22.02 4.27 3.10
N LEU A 91 21.80 3.60 1.97
CA LEU A 91 20.48 3.40 1.38
C LEU A 91 19.55 2.56 2.27
N ARG A 92 20.06 1.50 2.91
CA ARG A 92 19.30 0.76 3.94
C ARG A 92 18.95 1.66 5.13
N LEU A 93 19.91 2.43 5.64
CA LEU A 93 19.67 3.32 6.78
C LEU A 93 18.70 4.48 6.47
N ASP A 94 18.64 4.99 5.23
CA ASP A 94 17.61 5.97 4.86
C ASP A 94 16.22 5.34 4.69
N ASP A 95 16.14 4.11 4.15
CA ASP A 95 14.88 3.35 4.15
C ASP A 95 14.36 3.11 5.59
N TRP A 96 15.25 2.76 6.53
CA TRP A 96 14.92 2.68 7.94
C TRP A 96 14.48 4.04 8.51
N ARG A 97 15.20 5.13 8.23
CA ARG A 97 14.83 6.48 8.65
C ARG A 97 13.43 6.85 8.17
N ARG A 98 13.14 6.65 6.87
CA ARG A 98 11.83 6.87 6.26
C ARG A 98 10.74 6.08 6.96
N THR A 99 10.95 4.76 7.09
CA THR A 99 10.01 3.83 7.74
C THR A 99 9.67 4.26 9.16
N LEU A 100 10.67 4.63 9.95
CA LEU A 100 10.50 5.06 11.33
C LEU A 100 9.76 6.41 11.41
N THR A 101 10.00 7.34 10.47
CA THR A 101 9.34 8.66 10.46
C THR A 101 7.95 8.72 9.80
N ALA A 102 7.53 7.71 9.03
CA ALA A 102 6.29 7.76 8.23
C ALA A 102 5.00 7.40 9.01
N HIS A 103 5.13 6.79 10.18
CA HIS A 103 4.03 6.14 10.90
C HIS A 103 3.90 6.65 12.34
N ASP A 104 2.69 7.04 12.72
CA ASP A 104 2.25 7.43 14.06
C ASP A 104 1.41 6.35 14.75
N ASP A 105 0.77 5.45 13.99
CA ASP A 105 0.18 4.21 14.47
C ASP A 105 1.26 3.12 14.62
N PRO A 106 1.51 2.57 15.83
CA PRO A 106 2.50 1.51 16.05
C PRO A 106 2.18 0.21 15.29
N ARG A 107 0.92 -0.02 14.89
CA ARG A 107 0.52 -1.17 14.08
C ARG A 107 0.95 -1.01 12.62
N LEU A 108 0.66 0.15 12.01
CA LEU A 108 1.17 0.48 10.67
C LEU A 108 2.70 0.42 10.63
N LEU A 109 3.35 0.96 11.66
CA LEU A 109 4.80 0.87 11.84
C LEU A 109 5.27 -0.59 11.93
N ARG A 110 4.61 -1.43 12.75
CA ARG A 110 4.96 -2.85 12.90
C ARG A 110 4.87 -3.61 11.57
N GLU A 111 3.82 -3.39 10.79
CA GLU A 111 3.67 -3.99 9.47
C GLU A 111 4.77 -3.52 8.49
N ALA A 112 5.12 -2.22 8.54
CA ALA A 112 6.22 -1.68 7.76
C ALA A 112 7.57 -2.31 8.14
N VAL A 113 7.84 -2.48 9.44
CA VAL A 113 9.04 -3.17 9.95
C VAL A 113 9.03 -4.66 9.59
N LEU A 114 7.91 -5.37 9.71
CA LEU A 114 7.80 -6.79 9.34
C LEU A 114 7.99 -7.04 7.84
N SER A 115 7.62 -6.09 6.98
CA SER A 115 7.95 -6.16 5.55
C SER A 115 9.45 -6.14 5.24
N ARG A 116 10.30 -5.89 6.24
CA ARG A 116 11.78 -5.85 6.19
C ARG A 116 12.43 -7.13 6.70
N ALA A 117 11.72 -8.27 6.67
CA ALA A 117 12.18 -9.58 7.13
C ALA A 117 13.41 -10.20 6.42
N ASP A 118 14.08 -9.46 5.53
CA ASP A 118 15.41 -9.78 4.96
C ASP A 118 16.54 -8.90 5.51
N ASP A 119 16.23 -7.86 6.30
CA ASP A 119 17.20 -6.97 6.93
C ASP A 119 17.54 -7.46 8.36
N PRO A 120 18.84 -7.60 8.71
CA PRO A 120 19.30 -7.96 10.06
C PRO A 120 18.68 -7.16 11.23
N ILE A 121 18.22 -5.93 10.99
CA ILE A 121 17.57 -5.08 12.00
C ILE A 121 16.22 -5.66 12.45
N VAL A 122 15.46 -6.33 11.56
CA VAL A 122 14.19 -7.01 11.93
C VAL A 122 14.45 -8.25 12.80
N HIS A 123 15.58 -8.91 12.58
CA HIS A 123 16.00 -10.06 13.36
C HIS A 123 16.54 -9.70 14.75
N SER A 124 16.75 -8.41 15.05
CA SER A 124 17.18 -7.93 16.36
C SER A 124 16.38 -6.69 16.79
N PRO A 125 15.29 -6.87 17.56
CA PRO A 125 14.55 -5.76 18.16
C PRO A 125 15.44 -4.81 18.99
N ALA A 126 16.53 -5.31 19.59
CA ALA A 126 17.52 -4.48 20.27
C ALA A 126 18.35 -3.60 19.30
N ALA A 127 18.62 -4.07 18.07
CA ALA A 127 19.25 -3.24 17.04
C ALA A 127 18.30 -2.15 16.51
N LEU A 128 17.03 -2.51 16.30
CA LEU A 128 15.96 -1.57 15.91
C LEU A 128 15.78 -0.45 16.95
N MET A 129 15.62 -0.80 18.22
CA MET A 129 15.50 0.20 19.29
C MET A 129 16.82 0.97 19.48
N GLY A 130 17.97 0.34 19.25
CA GLY A 130 19.26 1.04 19.18
C GLY A 130 19.37 2.06 18.04
N LEU A 131 18.59 1.99 16.95
CA LEU A 131 18.51 3.06 15.96
C LEU A 131 17.63 4.22 16.45
N VAL A 132 16.50 3.89 17.08
CA VAL A 132 15.56 4.85 17.69
C VAL A 132 16.24 5.67 18.79
N ASP A 133 16.92 5.00 19.72
CA ASP A 133 17.56 5.62 20.89
C ASP A 133 18.78 6.50 20.53
N ARG A 134 19.23 6.50 19.26
CA ARG A 134 20.34 7.32 18.75
C ARG A 134 19.91 8.51 17.90
N ASP A 135 18.65 8.58 17.51
CA ASP A 135 18.07 9.72 16.80
C ASP A 135 17.18 10.51 17.78
N PRO A 136 17.52 11.74 18.17
CA PRO A 136 16.77 12.48 19.18
C PRO A 136 15.28 12.67 18.88
N ALA A 137 14.89 12.71 17.60
CA ALA A 137 13.49 12.84 17.21
C ALA A 137 12.71 11.52 17.39
N LEU A 138 13.35 10.39 17.10
CA LEU A 138 12.74 9.06 17.31
C LEU A 138 12.76 8.67 18.80
N ALA A 139 13.83 8.99 19.52
CA ALA A 139 13.96 8.76 20.97
C ALA A 139 12.88 9.50 21.78
N ALA A 140 12.51 10.73 21.38
CA ALA A 140 11.38 11.47 21.97
C ALA A 140 10.03 10.72 21.82
N GLN A 141 9.94 9.78 20.88
CA GLN A 141 8.79 8.94 20.61
C GLN A 141 9.04 7.45 20.96
N ARG A 142 10.09 7.09 21.72
CA ARG A 142 10.54 5.69 21.95
C ARG A 142 9.41 4.69 22.22
N ARG A 143 8.39 5.08 22.99
CA ARG A 143 7.21 4.23 23.31
C ARG A 143 6.45 3.75 22.07
N LEU A 144 6.38 4.54 21.00
CA LEU A 144 5.77 4.16 19.72
C LEU A 144 6.48 2.94 19.13
N TYR A 145 7.81 3.03 19.01
CA TYR A 145 8.66 1.98 18.49
C TYR A 145 8.68 0.75 19.41
N ALA A 146 8.60 0.93 20.73
CA ALA A 146 8.46 -0.17 21.68
C ALA A 146 7.18 -0.99 21.45
N ILE A 147 6.04 -0.34 21.19
CA ILE A 147 4.77 -1.03 20.87
C ILE A 147 4.83 -1.68 19.48
N ALA A 148 5.49 -1.06 18.51
CA ALA A 148 5.68 -1.64 17.18
C ALA A 148 6.58 -2.89 17.24
N ALA A 149 7.75 -2.78 17.88
CA ALA A 149 8.76 -3.83 18.06
C ALA A 149 8.38 -4.90 19.10
N LEU A 150 7.19 -4.80 19.69
CA LEU A 150 6.68 -5.70 20.72
C LEU A 150 7.70 -5.89 21.86
N GLU A 151 8.25 -4.80 22.42
CA GLU A 151 8.99 -4.85 23.68
C GLU A 151 8.05 -5.36 24.80
N TRP A 152 8.58 -6.13 25.75
CA TRP A 152 7.78 -6.83 26.76
C TRP A 152 6.88 -5.88 27.57
N ASP A 153 7.41 -4.74 28.02
CA ASP A 153 6.66 -3.73 28.77
C ASP A 153 5.70 -2.87 27.94
N ALA A 154 5.70 -3.04 26.60
CA ALA A 154 4.69 -2.47 25.72
C ALA A 154 3.46 -3.37 25.55
N LEU A 155 3.51 -4.62 26.04
CA LEU A 155 2.40 -5.57 26.00
C LEU A 155 1.47 -5.41 27.21
N SER A 156 0.16 -5.61 27.01
CA SER A 156 -0.80 -5.61 28.11
C SER A 156 -0.53 -6.76 29.08
N GLU A 157 -0.90 -6.57 30.36
CA GLU A 157 -0.74 -7.58 31.40
C GLU A 157 -1.40 -8.91 31.03
N THR A 158 -2.61 -8.86 30.47
CA THR A 158 -3.34 -10.04 29.94
C THR A 158 -2.57 -10.77 28.84
N THR A 159 -1.90 -10.02 27.95
CA THR A 159 -1.07 -10.61 26.87
C THR A 159 0.19 -11.24 27.45
N ARG A 160 0.85 -10.59 28.43
CA ARG A 160 2.03 -11.14 29.10
C ARG A 160 1.72 -12.39 29.91
N ALA A 161 0.56 -12.43 30.57
CA ALA A 161 0.08 -13.61 31.28
C ALA A 161 -0.11 -14.80 30.31
N GLU A 162 -0.77 -14.59 29.17
CA GLU A 162 -0.97 -15.63 28.15
C GLU A 162 0.33 -16.05 27.45
N LEU A 163 1.25 -15.11 27.18
CA LEU A 163 2.57 -15.49 26.69
C LEU A 163 3.35 -16.33 27.72
N THR A 164 3.14 -16.08 29.02
CA THR A 164 3.79 -16.84 30.10
C THR A 164 3.21 -18.26 30.23
N THR A 165 1.92 -18.50 29.97
CA THR A 165 1.35 -19.86 29.90
C THR A 165 1.81 -20.65 28.67
N GLN A 166 2.41 -19.98 27.69
CA GLN A 166 2.98 -20.56 26.46
C GLN A 166 4.52 -20.63 26.48
N ASP A 167 5.13 -20.61 27.67
CA ASP A 167 6.59 -20.58 27.91
C ASP A 167 7.35 -19.39 27.28
N ARG A 168 6.63 -18.32 26.87
CA ARG A 168 7.19 -17.10 26.25
C ARG A 168 7.36 -15.93 27.23
N GLY A 169 7.67 -16.22 28.49
CA GLY A 169 8.00 -15.20 29.50
C GLY A 169 9.20 -14.32 29.11
N GLU A 170 9.34 -13.16 29.75
CA GLU A 170 10.29 -12.07 29.42
C GLU A 170 11.69 -12.51 28.94
N ARG A 171 12.34 -13.43 29.66
CA ARG A 171 13.69 -13.91 29.31
C ARG A 171 13.71 -14.68 27.98
N ALA A 172 12.67 -15.44 27.66
CA ALA A 172 12.51 -16.08 26.36
C ALA A 172 12.14 -15.03 25.30
N TRP A 173 11.25 -14.09 25.64
CA TRP A 173 10.83 -12.98 24.79
C TRP A 173 12.00 -12.14 24.25
N ALA A 174 12.97 -11.85 25.12
CA ALA A 174 14.18 -11.11 24.77
C ALA A 174 14.99 -11.77 23.65
N GLY A 175 14.96 -13.10 23.53
CA GLY A 175 15.64 -13.87 22.49
C GLY A 175 14.89 -14.00 21.17
N LEU A 176 13.61 -13.60 21.10
CA LEU A 176 12.80 -13.72 19.88
C LEU A 176 13.02 -12.55 18.92
N ASN A 177 13.09 -12.84 17.63
CA ASN A 177 13.04 -11.83 16.56
C ASN A 177 11.63 -11.26 16.37
N LEU A 178 11.48 -10.16 15.62
CA LEU A 178 10.17 -9.49 15.51
C LEU A 178 9.08 -10.37 14.84
N PRO A 179 9.34 -11.15 13.78
CA PRO A 179 8.39 -12.14 13.25
C PRO A 179 7.92 -13.16 14.31
N GLU A 180 8.85 -13.76 15.07
CA GLU A 180 8.50 -14.69 16.16
C GLU A 180 7.66 -14.03 17.25
N ARG A 181 7.95 -12.78 17.60
CA ARG A 181 7.13 -11.99 18.53
C ARG A 181 5.73 -11.71 17.98
N TYR A 182 5.62 -11.39 16.69
CA TYR A 182 4.32 -11.17 16.04
C TYR A 182 3.45 -12.43 16.11
N ASP A 183 4.00 -13.57 15.70
CA ASP A 183 3.26 -14.84 15.73
C ASP A 183 2.91 -15.30 17.14
N ALA A 184 3.81 -15.12 18.12
CA ALA A 184 3.52 -15.45 19.52
C ALA A 184 2.42 -14.54 20.12
N VAL A 185 2.45 -13.23 19.87
CA VAL A 185 1.35 -12.33 20.28
C VAL A 185 0.04 -12.73 19.58
N ARG A 186 0.09 -13.07 18.29
CA ARG A 186 -1.09 -13.47 17.51
C ARG A 186 -1.71 -14.77 18.03
N GLN A 187 -0.89 -15.75 18.41
CA GLN A 187 -1.33 -16.99 19.06
C GLN A 187 -1.95 -16.70 20.44
N ALA A 188 -1.33 -15.84 21.26
CA ALA A 188 -1.88 -15.41 22.55
C ALA A 188 -3.25 -14.70 22.41
N GLN A 189 -3.41 -13.78 21.44
CA GLN A 189 -4.71 -13.14 21.18
C GLN A 189 -5.76 -14.14 20.68
N GLY A 190 -5.38 -15.11 19.85
CA GLY A 190 -6.28 -16.19 19.41
C GLY A 190 -6.79 -17.04 20.58
N ALA A 191 -5.88 -17.42 21.50
CA ALA A 191 -6.23 -18.17 22.71
C ALA A 191 -7.09 -17.35 23.69
N LEU A 192 -6.85 -16.04 23.81
CA LEU A 192 -7.68 -15.12 24.59
C LEU A 192 -9.09 -15.01 24.00
N ALA A 193 -9.21 -14.76 22.70
CA ALA A 193 -10.49 -14.67 21.99
C ALA A 193 -11.31 -15.97 22.13
N ALA A 194 -10.68 -17.13 21.95
CA ALA A 194 -11.32 -18.44 22.11
C ALA A 194 -11.83 -18.74 23.52
N ARG A 195 -11.36 -18.02 24.56
CA ARG A 195 -11.88 -18.11 25.93
C ARG A 195 -12.89 -17.03 26.28
N MET A 196 -12.94 -15.94 25.51
CA MET A 196 -13.97 -14.89 25.63
C MET A 196 -15.28 -15.26 24.91
N ILE A 197 -15.18 -16.02 23.82
CA ILE A 197 -16.33 -16.47 23.02
C ILE A 197 -16.83 -17.81 23.57
N THR A 198 -17.89 -17.75 24.38
CA THR A 198 -18.54 -18.91 25.02
C THR A 198 -19.95 -19.17 24.48
N ALA A 199 -20.57 -18.19 23.82
CA ALA A 199 -21.89 -18.30 23.22
C ALA A 199 -21.86 -19.14 21.92
N ALA A 200 -23.02 -19.69 21.52
CA ALA A 200 -23.14 -20.47 20.30
C ALA A 200 -23.10 -19.59 19.03
N PRO A 201 -22.48 -20.05 17.92
CA PRO A 201 -22.47 -19.34 16.63
C PRO A 201 -23.87 -18.95 16.17
N GLY A 202 -24.01 -17.77 15.57
CA GLY A 202 -25.30 -17.26 15.08
C GLY A 202 -26.23 -16.73 16.17
N THR A 203 -25.71 -16.42 17.37
CA THR A 203 -26.43 -15.67 18.41
C THR A 203 -25.97 -14.22 18.48
N GLN A 204 -26.82 -13.32 18.98
CA GLN A 204 -26.42 -11.91 19.22
C GLN A 204 -25.31 -11.81 20.29
N GLU A 205 -25.34 -12.70 21.29
CA GLU A 205 -24.29 -12.76 22.31
C GLU A 205 -22.93 -13.17 21.70
N TYR A 206 -22.90 -14.18 20.82
CA TYR A 206 -21.68 -14.53 20.09
C TYR A 206 -21.12 -13.34 19.32
N ALA A 207 -21.96 -12.58 18.61
CA ALA A 207 -21.50 -11.40 17.86
C ALA A 207 -20.90 -10.32 18.79
N ALA A 208 -21.48 -10.10 19.98
CA ALA A 208 -20.98 -9.15 20.97
C ALA A 208 -19.68 -9.63 21.66
N GLN A 209 -19.59 -10.91 22.04
CA GLN A 209 -18.38 -11.52 22.59
C GLN A 209 -17.22 -11.49 21.57
N TYR A 210 -17.53 -11.78 20.30
CA TYR A 210 -16.59 -11.72 19.19
C TYR A 210 -16.08 -10.30 18.96
N GLU A 211 -16.96 -9.30 18.93
CA GLU A 211 -16.56 -7.89 18.83
C GLU A 211 -15.67 -7.43 19.98
N ALA A 212 -16.00 -7.80 21.22
CA ALA A 212 -15.17 -7.52 22.39
C ALA A 212 -13.76 -8.16 22.28
N ALA A 213 -13.68 -9.39 21.78
CA ALA A 213 -12.40 -10.05 21.51
C ALA A 213 -11.59 -9.35 20.40
N LEU A 214 -12.24 -8.91 19.32
CA LEU A 214 -11.58 -8.13 18.27
C LEU A 214 -10.99 -6.81 18.79
N VAL A 215 -11.71 -6.08 19.66
CA VAL A 215 -11.23 -4.80 20.20
C VAL A 215 -9.90 -4.99 20.94
N GLY A 216 -9.72 -6.08 21.70
CA GLY A 216 -8.45 -6.42 22.35
C GLY A 216 -7.33 -6.75 21.34
N ALA A 217 -7.62 -7.58 20.35
CA ALA A 217 -6.63 -8.05 19.38
C ALA A 217 -6.25 -7.01 18.29
N ARG A 218 -7.09 -5.99 18.06
CA ARG A 218 -6.91 -5.00 16.97
C ARG A 218 -5.61 -4.20 17.04
N ALA A 219 -5.02 -4.02 18.22
CA ALA A 219 -3.74 -3.31 18.39
C ALA A 219 -2.53 -4.07 17.78
N VAL A 220 -2.69 -5.37 17.50
CA VAL A 220 -1.61 -6.28 17.10
C VAL A 220 -1.85 -7.01 15.77
N MET A 221 -3.09 -7.10 15.29
CA MET A 221 -3.45 -7.57 13.93
C MET A 221 -3.02 -6.60 12.82
N SER A 222 -2.89 -7.08 11.58
CA SER A 222 -2.76 -6.22 10.39
C SER A 222 -4.10 -5.65 9.91
N ASP A 223 -4.11 -4.65 9.00
CA ASP A 223 -5.38 -4.19 8.38
C ASP A 223 -6.12 -5.31 7.63
N ASP A 224 -5.40 -6.24 6.96
CA ASP A 224 -6.01 -7.39 6.28
C ASP A 224 -6.66 -8.35 7.28
N GLU A 225 -5.99 -8.63 8.41
CA GLU A 225 -6.56 -9.44 9.49
C GLU A 225 -7.77 -8.74 10.12
N ILE A 226 -7.71 -7.43 10.34
CA ILE A 226 -8.83 -6.62 10.84
C ILE A 226 -10.01 -6.63 9.86
N ALA A 227 -9.76 -6.50 8.55
CA ALA A 227 -10.79 -6.51 7.51
C ALA A 227 -11.46 -7.88 7.38
N ALA A 228 -10.69 -8.97 7.40
CA ALA A 228 -11.21 -10.33 7.39
C ALA A 228 -12.08 -10.59 8.64
N ARG A 229 -11.62 -10.20 9.82
CA ARG A 229 -12.37 -10.33 11.09
C ARG A 229 -13.59 -9.43 11.17
N ALA A 230 -13.56 -8.23 10.58
CA ALA A 230 -14.72 -7.36 10.46
C ALA A 230 -15.79 -7.96 9.53
N ALA A 231 -15.39 -8.62 8.44
CA ALA A 231 -16.31 -9.36 7.56
C ALA A 231 -16.89 -10.61 8.25
N GLU A 232 -16.11 -11.29 9.10
CA GLU A 232 -16.57 -12.41 9.93
C GLU A 232 -17.57 -11.96 11.00
N LEU A 233 -17.31 -10.83 11.68
CA LEU A 233 -18.25 -10.19 12.61
C LEU A 233 -19.54 -9.70 11.91
N ALA A 234 -19.43 -9.12 10.71
CA ALA A 234 -20.59 -8.72 9.90
C ALA A 234 -21.44 -9.95 9.52
N ARG A 235 -20.81 -11.09 9.18
CA ARG A 235 -21.49 -12.36 8.98
C ARG A 235 -22.15 -12.85 10.28
N ALA A 236 -21.46 -12.80 11.41
CA ALA A 236 -22.01 -13.22 12.70
C ALA A 236 -23.28 -12.43 13.09
N ARG A 237 -23.27 -11.10 12.89
CA ARG A 237 -24.46 -10.24 13.05
C ARG A 237 -25.58 -10.62 12.08
N SER A 238 -25.28 -10.74 10.79
CA SER A 238 -26.27 -11.13 9.77
C SER A 238 -26.92 -12.49 10.05
N VAL A 239 -26.15 -13.49 10.51
CA VAL A 239 -26.68 -14.81 10.87
C VAL A 239 -27.53 -14.71 12.15
N ALA A 240 -27.15 -13.90 13.13
CA ALA A 240 -27.96 -13.67 14.33
C ALA A 240 -29.29 -12.95 14.03
N GLU A 241 -29.28 -11.95 13.15
CA GLU A 241 -30.50 -11.26 12.68
C GLU A 241 -31.39 -12.20 11.85
N ALA A 242 -30.80 -13.04 11.00
CA ALA A 242 -31.52 -14.11 10.30
C ALA A 242 -32.15 -15.12 11.27
N MET A 243 -31.42 -15.51 12.32
CA MET A 243 -31.89 -16.44 13.37
C MET A 243 -33.10 -15.84 14.10
N THR A 244 -32.98 -14.62 14.62
CA THR A 244 -34.09 -13.94 15.34
C THR A 244 -35.33 -13.78 14.46
N ARG A 245 -35.19 -13.49 13.16
CA ARG A 245 -36.33 -13.43 12.23
C ARG A 245 -36.95 -14.80 11.99
N ALA A 246 -36.13 -15.82 11.75
CA ALA A 246 -36.62 -17.18 11.54
C ALA A 246 -37.32 -17.74 12.80
N GLU A 247 -36.83 -17.43 14.00
CA GLU A 247 -37.47 -17.77 15.28
C GLU A 247 -38.83 -17.07 15.44
N ALA A 248 -38.91 -15.78 15.12
CA ALA A 248 -40.16 -15.00 15.16
C ALA A 248 -41.18 -15.45 14.10
N ALA A 249 -40.73 -16.02 12.99
CA ALA A 249 -41.61 -16.58 11.95
C ALA A 249 -42.00 -18.04 12.23
N SER A 250 -41.10 -18.88 12.73
CA SER A 250 -41.37 -20.29 13.04
C SER A 250 -42.36 -20.44 14.19
N SER A 251 -42.30 -19.55 15.19
CA SER A 251 -43.30 -19.48 16.27
C SER A 251 -44.73 -19.13 15.82
N ALA A 252 -44.94 -18.77 14.54
CA ALA A 252 -46.24 -18.61 13.91
C ALA A 252 -46.61 -19.74 12.92
N ALA A 253 -45.70 -20.67 12.63
CA ALA A 253 -45.85 -21.68 11.57
C ALA A 253 -45.70 -23.13 12.07
N GLY A 254 -44.67 -23.41 12.88
CA GLY A 254 -44.37 -24.71 13.48
C GLY A 254 -43.79 -25.78 12.52
N GLY A 255 -43.11 -26.77 13.10
CA GLY A 255 -42.75 -28.01 12.43
C GLY A 255 -41.32 -28.02 11.86
N VAL A 256 -41.18 -28.24 10.54
CA VAL A 256 -39.87 -28.48 9.90
C VAL A 256 -38.90 -27.30 10.10
N ALA A 257 -39.42 -26.07 10.18
CA ALA A 257 -38.62 -24.88 10.45
C ALA A 257 -37.99 -24.90 11.87
N ASP A 258 -38.68 -25.43 12.87
CA ASP A 258 -38.15 -25.56 14.24
C ASP A 258 -36.99 -26.56 14.29
N GLU A 259 -37.05 -27.64 13.50
CA GLU A 259 -35.95 -28.60 13.39
C GLU A 259 -34.73 -27.98 12.67
N LEU A 260 -34.96 -27.23 11.58
CA LEU A 260 -33.89 -26.52 10.87
C LEU A 260 -33.24 -25.45 11.74
N LEU A 261 -34.02 -24.72 12.56
CA LEU A 261 -33.50 -23.76 13.54
C LEU A 261 -32.75 -24.43 14.69
N SER A 262 -33.25 -25.55 15.21
CA SER A 262 -32.53 -26.35 16.20
C SER A 262 -31.18 -26.83 15.67
N ARG A 263 -31.13 -27.30 14.42
CA ARG A 263 -29.89 -27.62 13.70
C ARG A 263 -29.02 -26.38 13.47
N ALA A 264 -29.58 -25.20 13.22
CA ALA A 264 -28.82 -23.97 13.01
C ALA A 264 -28.13 -23.49 14.31
N ARG A 265 -28.82 -23.57 15.45
CA ARG A 265 -28.26 -23.27 16.78
C ARG A 265 -27.18 -24.27 17.24
N SER A 266 -27.23 -25.51 16.76
CA SER A 266 -26.19 -26.54 16.99
C SER A 266 -25.14 -26.61 15.88
N ALA A 267 -24.89 -25.51 15.18
CA ALA A 267 -23.76 -25.38 14.28
C ALA A 267 -22.47 -25.10 15.07
N GLU A 268 -21.40 -25.82 14.73
CA GLU A 268 -20.06 -25.62 15.31
C GLU A 268 -19.37 -24.36 14.75
N ASP A 269 -19.82 -23.84 13.61
CA ASP A 269 -19.24 -22.69 12.91
C ASP A 269 -20.30 -21.78 12.25
N LEU A 270 -19.90 -20.53 11.96
CA LEU A 270 -20.76 -19.49 11.36
C LEU A 270 -21.21 -19.80 9.92
N GLY A 271 -20.44 -20.53 9.13
CA GLY A 271 -20.80 -20.92 7.77
C GLY A 271 -21.91 -21.96 7.79
N THR A 272 -21.76 -22.99 8.61
CA THR A 272 -22.80 -23.99 8.87
C THR A 272 -24.06 -23.36 9.46
N ALA A 273 -23.91 -22.40 10.39
CA ALA A 273 -25.06 -21.66 10.94
C ALA A 273 -25.80 -20.87 9.84
N SER A 274 -25.09 -20.16 8.97
CA SER A 274 -25.66 -19.40 7.84
C SER A 274 -26.49 -20.31 6.92
N VAL A 275 -25.90 -21.39 6.41
CA VAL A 275 -26.58 -22.30 5.46
C VAL A 275 -27.83 -22.94 6.09
N ARG A 276 -27.79 -23.24 7.39
CA ARG A 276 -28.94 -23.82 8.12
C ARG A 276 -30.05 -22.79 8.38
N VAL A 277 -29.73 -21.53 8.69
CA VAL A 277 -30.76 -20.48 8.88
C VAL A 277 -31.35 -20.00 7.55
N ASP A 278 -30.57 -19.94 6.47
CA ASP A 278 -31.08 -19.69 5.11
C ASP A 278 -32.09 -20.77 4.68
N ALA A 279 -31.81 -22.04 4.99
CA ALA A 279 -32.74 -23.14 4.75
C ALA A 279 -34.02 -23.04 5.60
N ALA A 280 -33.93 -22.61 6.87
CA ALA A 280 -35.09 -22.37 7.72
C ALA A 280 -35.96 -21.21 7.18
N LEU A 281 -35.35 -20.08 6.81
CA LEU A 281 -36.05 -18.94 6.21
C LEU A 281 -36.73 -19.32 4.87
N ALA A 282 -36.07 -20.12 4.03
CA ALA A 282 -36.66 -20.65 2.81
C ALA A 282 -37.87 -21.57 3.08
N ALA A 283 -37.80 -22.44 4.09
CA ALA A 283 -38.92 -23.28 4.51
C ALA A 283 -40.11 -22.48 5.07
N LEU A 284 -39.84 -21.32 5.67
CA LEU A 284 -40.84 -20.35 6.16
C LEU A 284 -41.38 -19.42 5.06
N GLY A 285 -40.95 -19.60 3.80
CA GLY A 285 -41.31 -18.71 2.68
C GLY A 285 -40.65 -17.33 2.71
N GLN A 286 -39.85 -17.03 3.73
CA GLN A 286 -39.12 -15.77 3.92
C GLN A 286 -37.75 -15.80 3.22
N ALA A 287 -37.74 -16.22 1.94
CA ALA A 287 -36.51 -16.26 1.16
C ALA A 287 -35.86 -14.85 1.10
N PRO A 288 -34.54 -14.72 1.39
CA PRO A 288 -33.88 -13.41 1.56
C PRO A 288 -34.16 -12.44 0.41
N SER A 289 -34.22 -11.15 0.74
CA SER A 289 -34.46 -10.08 -0.23
C SER A 289 -33.31 -9.92 -1.23
N ALA A 290 -33.50 -9.13 -2.28
CA ALA A 290 -32.45 -8.86 -3.27
C ALA A 290 -31.24 -8.08 -2.70
N GLN A 291 -31.31 -7.58 -1.46
CA GLN A 291 -30.17 -6.98 -0.74
C GLN A 291 -29.44 -7.98 0.17
N GLU A 292 -30.03 -9.16 0.41
CA GLU A 292 -29.50 -10.23 1.26
C GLU A 292 -29.03 -11.45 0.45
N ARG A 293 -29.49 -11.59 -0.79
CA ARG A 293 -28.98 -12.58 -1.74
C ARG A 293 -27.53 -12.27 -2.13
N ALA A 294 -26.78 -13.33 -2.43
CA ALA A 294 -25.53 -13.25 -3.18
C ALA A 294 -25.70 -12.41 -4.47
N PRO A 295 -24.62 -11.76 -4.97
CA PRO A 295 -24.71 -10.81 -6.07
C PRO A 295 -25.40 -11.33 -7.32
N ALA A 296 -25.94 -10.39 -8.11
CA ALA A 296 -26.61 -10.66 -9.39
C ALA A 296 -25.77 -11.58 -10.29
N PRO A 297 -26.40 -12.46 -11.09
CA PRO A 297 -25.71 -13.55 -11.79
C PRO A 297 -24.52 -13.05 -12.60
N GLU A 298 -23.36 -13.60 -12.26
CA GLU A 298 -22.06 -13.25 -12.81
C GLU A 298 -22.01 -13.45 -14.33
N LEU A 299 -21.17 -12.67 -15.01
CA LEU A 299 -20.94 -12.85 -16.45
C LEU A 299 -20.18 -14.16 -16.69
N THR A 300 -20.54 -14.90 -17.73
CA THR A 300 -19.74 -16.08 -18.11
C THR A 300 -18.34 -15.65 -18.57
N SER A 301 -17.37 -16.57 -18.59
CA SER A 301 -16.03 -16.28 -19.11
C SER A 301 -16.02 -15.76 -20.55
N GLU A 302 -17.00 -16.15 -21.38
CA GLU A 302 -17.19 -15.63 -22.73
C GLU A 302 -17.75 -14.20 -22.72
N GLU A 303 -18.72 -13.92 -21.84
CA GLU A 303 -19.26 -12.57 -21.65
C GLU A 303 -18.20 -11.61 -21.09
N ASN A 304 -17.37 -12.05 -20.13
CA ASN A 304 -16.25 -11.26 -19.61
C ASN A 304 -15.15 -11.04 -20.67
N ALA A 305 -14.85 -12.02 -21.52
CA ALA A 305 -13.93 -11.83 -22.65
C ALA A 305 -14.48 -10.83 -23.68
N ARG A 306 -15.78 -10.90 -24.00
CA ARG A 306 -16.46 -9.92 -24.86
C ARG A 306 -16.50 -8.53 -24.23
N LEU A 307 -16.76 -8.43 -22.93
CA LEU A 307 -16.76 -7.16 -22.20
C LEU A 307 -15.36 -6.56 -22.14
N SER A 308 -14.31 -7.38 -22.01
CA SER A 308 -12.90 -6.94 -22.05
C SER A 308 -12.58 -6.19 -23.35
N ALA A 309 -12.97 -6.72 -24.50
CA ALA A 309 -12.79 -6.05 -25.79
C ALA A 309 -13.60 -4.74 -25.87
N LEU A 310 -14.87 -4.78 -25.47
CA LEU A 310 -15.76 -3.60 -25.48
C LEU A 310 -15.31 -2.49 -24.50
N MET A 311 -14.68 -2.84 -23.38
CA MET A 311 -14.06 -1.91 -22.43
C MET A 311 -12.72 -1.37 -22.95
N SER A 312 -11.91 -2.19 -23.60
CA SER A 312 -10.67 -1.75 -24.29
C SER A 312 -10.97 -0.64 -25.29
N ASP A 313 -11.98 -0.83 -26.15
CA ASP A 313 -12.45 0.19 -27.09
C ASP A 313 -12.97 1.46 -26.41
N ALA A 314 -13.61 1.33 -25.25
CA ALA A 314 -14.19 2.45 -24.52
C ALA A 314 -13.10 3.28 -23.81
N LEU A 315 -12.18 2.62 -23.10
CA LEU A 315 -10.97 3.26 -22.54
C LEU A 315 -10.12 3.90 -23.66
N ALA A 316 -9.94 3.17 -24.76
CA ALA A 316 -9.70 3.62 -26.14
C ALA A 316 -10.00 5.11 -26.40
N ARG A 317 -11.31 5.38 -26.39
CA ARG A 317 -11.88 6.69 -26.69
C ARG A 317 -11.62 7.69 -25.57
N GLU A 318 -11.89 7.32 -24.32
CA GLU A 318 -11.76 8.24 -23.18
C GLU A 318 -10.32 8.73 -22.99
N LEU A 319 -9.32 7.84 -23.09
CA LEU A 319 -7.90 8.18 -22.95
C LEU A 319 -7.41 9.13 -24.05
N SER A 320 -7.92 8.97 -25.28
CA SER A 320 -7.39 9.65 -26.48
C SER A 320 -7.48 11.18 -26.47
N GLY A 321 -8.43 11.76 -25.73
CA GLY A 321 -8.62 13.22 -25.62
C GLY A 321 -7.48 13.93 -24.87
N THR A 322 -6.99 13.29 -23.80
CA THR A 322 -5.97 13.88 -22.91
C THR A 322 -4.53 13.62 -23.38
N PRO A 323 -3.57 14.51 -23.09
CA PRO A 323 -2.14 14.23 -23.26
C PRO A 323 -1.67 12.94 -22.55
N ILE A 324 -1.97 12.77 -21.25
CA ILE A 324 -1.53 11.59 -20.48
C ILE A 324 -2.15 10.32 -21.04
N GLY A 325 -3.45 10.31 -21.36
CA GLY A 325 -4.11 9.13 -21.93
C GLY A 325 -3.57 8.75 -23.33
N ARG A 326 -3.03 9.70 -24.11
CA ARG A 326 -2.29 9.36 -25.35
C ARG A 326 -0.94 8.69 -25.06
N GLU A 327 -0.23 9.10 -24.01
CA GLU A 327 0.99 8.43 -23.55
C GLU A 327 0.68 7.00 -23.04
N THR A 328 -0.40 6.84 -22.26
CA THR A 328 -0.95 5.54 -21.84
C THR A 328 -1.22 4.63 -23.04
N LEU A 329 -1.88 5.15 -24.10
CA LEU A 329 -2.17 4.39 -25.31
C LEU A 329 -0.95 4.07 -26.17
N ALA A 330 0.09 4.90 -26.15
CA ALA A 330 1.36 4.57 -26.79
C ALA A 330 2.06 3.42 -26.05
N ALA A 331 2.19 3.52 -24.73
CA ALA A 331 2.84 2.51 -23.89
C ALA A 331 2.22 1.11 -24.04
N LEU A 332 0.88 1.02 -24.10
CA LEU A 332 0.15 -0.23 -24.33
C LEU A 332 0.47 -0.86 -25.70
N ARG A 333 0.57 -0.05 -26.76
CA ARG A 333 0.86 -0.51 -28.13
C ARG A 333 2.29 -0.97 -28.29
N GLU A 334 3.25 -0.21 -27.74
CA GLU A 334 4.68 -0.50 -27.79
C GLU A 334 5.04 -1.81 -27.07
N ASN A 335 4.30 -2.15 -26.01
CA ASN A 335 4.64 -3.25 -25.10
C ASN A 335 3.58 -4.36 -25.05
N ALA A 336 2.60 -4.30 -25.96
CA ALA A 336 1.54 -5.29 -26.18
C ALA A 336 0.71 -5.65 -24.94
N ALA A 337 0.43 -4.68 -24.06
CA ALA A 337 -0.36 -4.94 -22.86
C ALA A 337 -1.88 -5.03 -23.14
N ALA A 338 -2.51 -6.06 -22.61
CA ALA A 338 -3.92 -6.37 -22.81
C ALA A 338 -4.84 -5.69 -21.77
N VAL A 339 -6.08 -5.39 -22.17
CA VAL A 339 -7.17 -5.01 -21.27
C VAL A 339 -8.02 -6.25 -20.98
N ALA A 340 -8.31 -6.51 -19.71
CA ALA A 340 -9.17 -7.60 -19.27
C ALA A 340 -10.24 -7.11 -18.28
N VAL A 341 -11.31 -7.88 -18.14
CA VAL A 341 -12.30 -7.79 -17.04
C VAL A 341 -12.32 -9.14 -16.34
N GLY A 342 -12.32 -9.15 -15.00
CA GLY A 342 -12.32 -10.37 -14.21
C GLY A 342 -11.99 -10.12 -12.74
N PRO A 343 -11.64 -11.17 -11.98
CA PRO A 343 -11.53 -11.05 -10.52
C PRO A 343 -10.27 -10.29 -10.09
N THR A 344 -10.47 -9.29 -9.24
CA THR A 344 -9.44 -8.54 -8.50
C THR A 344 -9.64 -8.77 -6.99
N LEU A 345 -8.83 -8.10 -6.15
CA LEU A 345 -9.09 -8.07 -4.70
C LEU A 345 -10.26 -7.11 -4.40
N PRO A 346 -11.06 -7.38 -3.35
CA PRO A 346 -12.14 -6.47 -2.93
C PRO A 346 -11.71 -5.01 -2.81
N GLY A 347 -12.32 -4.12 -3.62
CA GLY A 347 -12.03 -2.68 -3.65
C GLY A 347 -10.97 -2.27 -4.67
N VAL A 348 -10.28 -3.21 -5.32
CA VAL A 348 -9.25 -2.94 -6.33
C VAL A 348 -9.90 -2.82 -7.71
N ALA A 349 -10.14 -1.58 -8.14
CA ALA A 349 -10.86 -1.26 -9.38
C ALA A 349 -10.09 -1.64 -10.67
N ALA A 350 -8.76 -1.60 -10.66
CA ALA A 350 -7.92 -2.13 -11.73
C ALA A 350 -6.68 -2.79 -11.12
N ARG A 351 -6.02 -3.69 -11.86
CA ARG A 351 -4.74 -4.31 -11.46
C ARG A 351 -3.88 -4.74 -12.65
N TYR A 352 -2.64 -4.28 -12.71
CA TYR A 352 -1.61 -4.79 -13.60
C TYR A 352 -1.08 -6.15 -13.12
N THR A 353 -0.98 -7.11 -14.04
CA THR A 353 -0.44 -8.45 -13.80
C THR A 353 0.78 -8.68 -14.71
N PRO A 354 2.02 -8.55 -14.18
CA PRO A 354 3.24 -8.63 -14.99
C PRO A 354 3.39 -9.94 -15.78
N SER A 355 3.00 -11.07 -15.19
CA SER A 355 3.07 -12.41 -15.83
C SER A 355 2.09 -12.61 -16.99
N ARG A 356 1.08 -11.75 -17.11
CA ARG A 356 0.10 -11.76 -18.22
C ARG A 356 0.28 -10.58 -19.18
N ALA A 357 1.15 -9.62 -18.85
CA ALA A 357 1.21 -8.30 -19.47
C ALA A 357 -0.20 -7.69 -19.66
N ALA A 358 -1.03 -7.69 -18.62
CA ALA A 358 -2.43 -7.28 -18.72
C ALA A 358 -2.84 -6.38 -17.56
N VAL A 359 -3.71 -5.41 -17.84
CA VAL A 359 -4.44 -4.63 -16.82
C VAL A 359 -5.86 -5.18 -16.75
N THR A 360 -6.20 -5.80 -15.61
CA THR A 360 -7.53 -6.34 -15.34
C THR A 360 -8.36 -5.28 -14.62
N LEU A 361 -9.52 -4.92 -15.16
CA LEU A 361 -10.55 -4.18 -14.44
C LEU A 361 -11.30 -5.13 -13.49
N GLY A 362 -11.50 -4.70 -12.25
CA GLY A 362 -12.19 -5.48 -11.22
C GLY A 362 -13.66 -5.68 -11.56
N GLU A 363 -14.04 -6.93 -11.84
CA GLU A 363 -15.41 -7.24 -12.25
C GLU A 363 -16.43 -6.90 -11.15
N ARG A 364 -16.10 -7.14 -9.87
CA ARG A 364 -16.97 -6.83 -8.74
C ARG A 364 -17.24 -5.32 -8.63
N GLU A 365 -16.21 -4.50 -8.79
CA GLU A 365 -16.28 -3.05 -8.79
C GLU A 365 -17.02 -2.52 -10.04
N LEU A 366 -16.88 -3.17 -11.20
CA LEU A 366 -17.60 -2.87 -12.43
C LEU A 366 -19.09 -3.28 -12.36
N TYR A 367 -19.41 -4.37 -11.66
CA TYR A 367 -20.77 -4.79 -11.34
C TYR A 367 -21.42 -3.83 -10.33
N ALA A 368 -20.67 -3.39 -9.33
CA ALA A 368 -21.11 -2.39 -8.36
C ALA A 368 -21.32 -1.01 -9.00
N PHE A 369 -20.51 -0.65 -10.00
CA PHE A 369 -20.74 0.51 -10.87
C PHE A 369 -22.09 0.39 -11.60
N ALA A 370 -22.38 -0.73 -12.28
CA ALA A 370 -23.67 -0.92 -12.94
C ALA A 370 -24.85 -0.82 -11.94
N ALA A 371 -24.72 -1.45 -10.77
CA ALA A 371 -25.73 -1.38 -9.70
C ALA A 371 -25.99 0.06 -9.20
N ALA A 372 -24.96 0.93 -9.16
CA ALA A 372 -25.12 2.33 -8.80
C ALA A 372 -26.00 3.14 -9.78
N PHE A 373 -26.13 2.67 -11.03
CA PHE A 373 -27.03 3.24 -12.05
C PHE A 373 -28.41 2.54 -12.12
N GLY A 374 -28.69 1.56 -11.24
CA GLY A 374 -29.88 0.72 -11.37
C GLY A 374 -29.84 -0.14 -12.62
N ARG A 375 -28.66 -0.74 -12.90
CA ARG A 375 -28.39 -1.63 -14.03
C ARG A 375 -27.78 -2.94 -13.54
N VAL A 376 -27.92 -4.01 -14.34
CA VAL A 376 -27.28 -5.31 -14.09
C VAL A 376 -26.00 -5.46 -14.93
N PRO A 377 -25.00 -6.25 -14.49
CA PRO A 377 -23.73 -6.41 -15.19
C PRO A 377 -23.83 -6.67 -16.70
N ARG A 378 -24.78 -7.54 -17.11
CA ARG A 378 -25.00 -7.93 -18.51
C ARG A 378 -25.37 -6.77 -19.43
N GLU A 379 -25.94 -5.68 -18.91
CA GLU A 379 -26.25 -4.48 -19.71
C GLU A 379 -24.99 -3.74 -20.19
N LEU A 380 -23.83 -3.94 -19.55
CA LEU A 380 -22.55 -3.40 -20.05
C LEU A 380 -22.15 -3.98 -21.42
N LEU A 381 -22.69 -5.12 -21.84
CA LEU A 381 -22.47 -5.70 -23.18
C LEU A 381 -23.24 -4.97 -24.28
N SER A 382 -24.39 -4.38 -23.96
CA SER A 382 -25.34 -3.79 -24.92
C SER A 382 -25.39 -2.26 -24.84
N ASP A 383 -25.49 -1.70 -23.63
CA ASP A 383 -25.58 -0.25 -23.40
C ASP A 383 -24.20 0.41 -23.58
N SER A 384 -24.02 1.07 -24.72
CA SER A 384 -22.81 1.82 -25.06
C SER A 384 -22.61 3.08 -24.22
N ARG A 385 -23.67 3.66 -23.64
CA ARG A 385 -23.60 4.81 -22.75
C ARG A 385 -23.14 4.39 -21.37
N LEU A 386 -23.80 3.39 -20.76
CA LEU A 386 -23.38 2.82 -19.48
C LEU A 386 -21.91 2.38 -19.52
N ARG A 387 -21.50 1.74 -20.63
CA ARG A 387 -20.12 1.32 -20.85
C ARG A 387 -19.12 2.48 -21.06
N SER A 388 -19.53 3.58 -21.68
CA SER A 388 -18.67 4.78 -21.81
C SER A 388 -18.57 5.54 -20.49
N ASP A 389 -19.66 5.64 -19.72
CA ASP A 389 -19.63 6.21 -18.37
C ASP A 389 -18.77 5.32 -17.44
N ALA A 390 -18.84 3.99 -17.58
CA ALA A 390 -17.93 3.06 -16.89
C ALA A 390 -16.46 3.30 -17.29
N ALA A 391 -16.17 3.38 -18.59
CA ALA A 391 -14.81 3.64 -19.07
C ALA A 391 -14.25 4.99 -18.59
N LEU A 392 -15.07 6.03 -18.50
CA LEU A 392 -14.65 7.33 -17.93
C LEU A 392 -14.31 7.21 -16.44
N PHE A 393 -15.08 6.44 -15.67
CA PHE A 393 -14.81 6.17 -14.25
C PHE A 393 -13.56 5.28 -14.03
N PHE A 394 -13.36 4.23 -14.84
CA PHE A 394 -12.19 3.34 -14.72
C PHE A 394 -10.90 3.90 -15.36
N ALA A 395 -10.98 4.92 -16.22
CA ALA A 395 -9.81 5.44 -16.93
C ALA A 395 -8.66 5.95 -16.01
N PRO A 396 -8.89 6.67 -14.88
CA PRO A 396 -7.81 7.08 -13.99
C PRO A 396 -7.05 5.90 -13.37
N TYR A 397 -7.77 4.88 -12.88
CA TYR A 397 -7.21 3.62 -12.39
C TYR A 397 -6.42 2.88 -13.48
N PHE A 398 -6.94 2.90 -14.71
CA PHE A 398 -6.27 2.28 -15.84
C PHE A 398 -4.97 3.03 -16.24
N VAL A 399 -4.92 4.35 -16.11
CA VAL A 399 -3.68 5.15 -16.27
C VAL A 399 -2.65 4.76 -15.21
N HIS A 400 -3.05 4.65 -13.94
CA HIS A 400 -2.20 4.20 -12.83
C HIS A 400 -1.56 2.83 -13.14
N GLU A 401 -2.36 1.82 -13.49
CA GLU A 401 -1.88 0.46 -13.75
C GLU A 401 -1.00 0.35 -15.01
N VAL A 402 -1.24 1.20 -16.02
CA VAL A 402 -0.33 1.30 -17.18
C VAL A 402 0.99 1.97 -16.79
N GLN A 403 1.05 2.80 -15.75
CA GLN A 403 2.32 3.29 -15.21
C GLN A 403 3.14 2.15 -14.61
N HIS A 404 2.53 1.25 -13.84
CA HIS A 404 3.18 0.02 -13.37
C HIS A 404 3.65 -0.88 -14.51
N HIS A 405 2.90 -0.94 -15.62
CA HIS A 405 3.35 -1.63 -16.81
C HIS A 405 4.61 -0.96 -17.44
N ARG A 406 4.61 0.37 -17.61
CA ARG A 406 5.78 1.14 -18.10
C ARG A 406 7.01 0.89 -17.22
N GLN A 407 6.83 1.03 -15.91
CA GLN A 407 7.87 0.82 -14.90
C GLN A 407 8.44 -0.61 -14.95
N PHE A 408 7.58 -1.64 -15.00
CA PHE A 408 7.99 -3.04 -15.07
C PHE A 408 8.77 -3.38 -16.36
N VAL A 409 8.26 -2.95 -17.53
CA VAL A 409 8.94 -3.10 -18.83
C VAL A 409 10.34 -2.49 -18.76
N TRP A 410 10.41 -1.26 -18.26
CA TRP A 410 11.63 -0.47 -18.23
C TRP A 410 12.63 -0.99 -17.16
N SER A 411 12.14 -1.56 -16.05
CA SER A 411 12.90 -2.33 -15.06
C SER A 411 13.55 -3.57 -15.67
N ARG A 412 12.76 -4.39 -16.39
CA ARG A 412 13.24 -5.57 -17.11
C ARG A 412 14.30 -5.22 -18.14
N ALA A 413 14.12 -4.12 -18.89
CA ALA A 413 15.06 -3.65 -19.91
C ALA A 413 16.45 -3.26 -19.37
N HIS A 414 16.59 -3.04 -18.05
CA HIS A 414 17.85 -2.66 -17.40
C HIS A 414 18.26 -3.67 -16.31
N ALA A 415 17.76 -4.91 -16.40
CA ALA A 415 18.07 -6.01 -15.48
C ALA A 415 17.84 -5.71 -13.99
N ILE A 416 16.85 -4.86 -13.64
CA ILE A 416 16.43 -4.62 -12.26
C ILE A 416 15.38 -5.66 -11.85
N PRO A 417 15.72 -6.70 -11.05
CA PRO A 417 14.74 -7.60 -10.46
C PRO A 417 13.83 -6.89 -9.44
N GLY A 418 12.55 -7.23 -9.44
CA GLY A 418 11.61 -6.90 -8.35
C GLY A 418 11.35 -5.41 -8.10
N GLY A 419 11.50 -4.53 -9.11
CA GLY A 419 11.56 -3.07 -8.95
C GLY A 419 10.34 -2.33 -8.37
N TYR A 420 9.26 -3.01 -7.98
CA TYR A 420 8.07 -2.40 -7.38
C TYR A 420 8.42 -1.71 -6.05
N SER A 421 8.14 -0.41 -5.95
CA SER A 421 8.58 0.46 -4.86
C SER A 421 7.56 1.56 -4.52
N GLN A 422 7.65 2.17 -3.33
CA GLN A 422 6.77 3.29 -2.94
C GLN A 422 6.90 4.51 -3.88
N GLU A 423 8.09 4.74 -4.43
CA GLU A 423 8.32 5.78 -5.43
C GLU A 423 7.67 5.45 -6.80
N TRP A 424 7.43 4.17 -7.11
CA TRP A 424 6.64 3.77 -8.29
C TRP A 424 5.15 4.06 -8.10
N GLU A 425 4.62 3.88 -6.89
CA GLU A 425 3.26 4.27 -6.52
C GLU A 425 3.07 5.79 -6.61
N GLN A 426 4.00 6.58 -6.08
CA GLN A 426 4.00 8.04 -6.21
C GLN A 426 3.92 8.48 -7.68
N GLU A 427 4.67 7.84 -8.56
CA GLU A 427 4.68 8.10 -10.00
C GLU A 427 3.35 7.68 -10.68
N ALA A 428 2.75 6.55 -10.28
CA ALA A 428 1.47 6.08 -10.79
C ALA A 428 0.29 6.97 -10.36
N TYR A 429 0.22 7.35 -9.08
CA TYR A 429 -0.77 8.31 -8.57
C TYR A 429 -0.58 9.71 -9.18
N ALA A 430 0.66 10.17 -9.40
CA ALA A 430 0.88 11.44 -10.09
C ALA A 430 0.37 11.41 -11.56
N ALA A 431 0.43 10.26 -12.23
CA ALA A 431 -0.12 10.08 -13.58
C ALA A 431 -1.66 10.04 -13.56
N GLN A 432 -2.25 9.33 -12.60
CA GLN A 432 -3.70 9.31 -12.33
C GLN A 432 -4.24 10.72 -12.05
N ALA A 433 -3.58 11.49 -11.19
CA ALA A 433 -3.97 12.86 -10.85
C ALA A 433 -3.86 13.83 -12.05
N ALA A 434 -2.77 13.76 -12.81
CA ALA A 434 -2.59 14.56 -14.02
C ALA A 434 -3.66 14.24 -15.09
N PHE A 435 -4.06 12.97 -15.22
CA PHE A 435 -5.16 12.57 -16.09
C PHE A 435 -6.53 13.09 -15.60
N ILE A 436 -6.82 13.02 -14.30
CA ILE A 436 -8.08 13.53 -13.73
C ILE A 436 -8.24 15.05 -13.99
N LEU A 437 -7.18 15.86 -13.78
CA LEU A 437 -7.24 17.29 -14.08
C LEU A 437 -7.45 17.55 -15.59
N GLN A 438 -6.76 16.80 -16.46
CA GLN A 438 -6.97 16.90 -17.90
C GLN A 438 -8.42 16.54 -18.29
N LYS A 439 -9.04 15.56 -17.61
CA LYS A 439 -10.46 15.23 -17.80
C LYS A 439 -11.45 16.25 -17.25
N ARG A 440 -11.16 16.89 -16.11
CA ARG A 440 -11.96 18.03 -15.62
C ARG A 440 -11.88 19.24 -16.57
N ALA A 441 -10.71 19.47 -17.16
CA ALA A 441 -10.51 20.52 -18.16
C ALA A 441 -11.23 20.24 -19.50
N GLU A 442 -11.51 18.97 -19.84
CA GLU A 442 -12.34 18.61 -21.00
C GLU A 442 -13.84 18.90 -20.78
N GLY A 443 -14.34 18.89 -19.54
CA GLY A 443 -15.71 19.29 -19.22
C GLY A 443 -16.33 18.62 -17.98
N PRO A 444 -17.59 18.95 -17.63
CA PRO A 444 -18.21 18.60 -16.35
C PRO A 444 -18.58 17.11 -16.18
N ARG A 445 -18.41 16.28 -17.22
CA ARG A 445 -18.90 14.88 -17.25
C ARG A 445 -18.27 14.02 -16.16
N LEU A 446 -16.98 14.21 -15.85
CA LEU A 446 -16.31 13.46 -14.78
C LEU A 446 -16.87 13.83 -13.40
N ASP A 447 -17.12 15.12 -13.14
CA ASP A 447 -17.66 15.57 -11.86
C ASP A 447 -19.13 15.20 -11.68
N GLU A 448 -19.93 15.20 -12.76
CA GLU A 448 -21.30 14.67 -12.74
C GLU A 448 -21.35 13.18 -12.42
N LEU A 449 -20.43 12.41 -13.00
CA LEU A 449 -20.26 10.99 -12.76
C LEU A 449 -19.82 10.74 -11.31
N GLN A 450 -18.80 11.46 -10.83
CA GLN A 450 -18.33 11.39 -9.45
C GLN A 450 -19.44 11.71 -8.43
N ARG A 451 -20.21 12.80 -8.63
CA ARG A 451 -21.33 13.16 -7.75
C ARG A 451 -22.41 12.08 -7.67
N ARG A 452 -22.69 11.36 -8.76
CA ARG A 452 -23.63 10.23 -8.78
C ARG A 452 -23.08 9.02 -8.02
N LEU A 453 -21.79 8.72 -8.20
CA LEU A 453 -21.13 7.58 -7.58
C LEU A 453 -20.87 7.76 -6.08
N ALA A 454 -20.63 8.98 -5.61
CA ALA A 454 -20.26 9.27 -4.21
C ALA A 454 -21.23 8.69 -3.16
N ALA A 455 -22.54 8.65 -3.47
CA ALA A 455 -23.56 8.10 -2.58
C ALA A 455 -23.71 6.56 -2.61
N ARG A 456 -22.96 5.86 -3.48
CA ARG A 456 -23.06 4.40 -3.72
C ARG A 456 -21.72 3.67 -3.65
N LEU A 457 -20.64 4.30 -4.12
CA LEU A 457 -19.27 3.80 -4.13
C LEU A 457 -18.32 4.87 -3.54
N PRO A 458 -18.50 5.27 -2.26
CA PRO A 458 -17.83 6.45 -1.69
C PRO A 458 -16.31 6.37 -1.75
N HIS A 459 -15.71 5.21 -1.48
CA HIS A 459 -14.26 5.02 -1.52
C HIS A 459 -13.68 5.26 -2.93
N LEU A 460 -14.32 4.69 -3.95
CA LEU A 460 -13.88 4.83 -5.35
C LEU A 460 -14.17 6.23 -5.91
N ALA A 461 -15.26 6.86 -5.48
CA ALA A 461 -15.55 8.25 -5.84
C ALA A 461 -14.64 9.26 -5.13
N ALA A 462 -14.00 8.88 -4.02
CA ALA A 462 -13.04 9.72 -3.30
C ALA A 462 -11.68 9.80 -4.02
N GLU A 463 -11.21 8.73 -4.66
CA GLU A 463 -9.97 8.78 -5.46
C GLU A 463 -10.05 9.70 -6.69
N LEU A 464 -11.24 10.08 -7.13
CA LEU A 464 -11.40 11.14 -8.12
C LEU A 464 -11.09 12.54 -7.55
N ASN A 465 -10.95 12.72 -6.22
CA ASN A 465 -10.42 13.93 -5.58
C ASN A 465 -8.89 13.91 -5.37
N LEU A 466 -8.21 12.88 -5.86
CA LEU A 466 -6.76 12.73 -5.76
C LEU A 466 -5.98 14.01 -6.14
N PRO A 467 -6.31 14.75 -7.24
CA PRO A 467 -5.62 16.00 -7.52
C PRO A 467 -5.78 17.05 -6.42
N GLU A 468 -7.00 17.26 -5.94
CA GLU A 468 -7.32 18.23 -4.89
C GLU A 468 -6.63 17.89 -3.57
N ASP A 469 -6.46 16.62 -3.24
CA ASP A 469 -5.73 16.18 -2.05
C ASP A 469 -4.21 16.32 -2.24
N MET A 470 -3.68 16.01 -3.44
CA MET A 470 -2.27 16.20 -3.80
C MET A 470 -1.86 17.69 -4.00
N ASP A 471 -2.81 18.58 -4.27
CA ASP A 471 -2.61 20.04 -4.34
C ASP A 471 -2.77 20.71 -2.97
N ARG A 472 -3.67 20.23 -2.11
CA ARG A 472 -3.89 20.79 -0.77
C ARG A 472 -2.76 20.49 0.19
N ASP A 473 -2.26 19.26 0.22
CA ASP A 473 -1.12 18.87 1.05
C ASP A 473 -0.30 17.74 0.40
N PRO A 474 0.76 18.09 -0.37
CA PRO A 474 1.67 17.12 -0.96
C PRO A 474 2.39 16.23 0.07
N ALA A 475 2.61 16.72 1.30
CA ALA A 475 3.29 15.98 2.35
C ALA A 475 2.35 14.95 3.00
N ALA A 476 1.10 15.32 3.29
CA ALA A 476 0.08 14.37 3.74
C ALA A 476 -0.23 13.31 2.69
N HIS A 477 -0.22 13.64 1.40
CA HIS A 477 -0.34 12.63 0.34
C HIS A 477 0.86 11.67 0.31
N GLY A 478 2.09 12.19 0.45
CA GLY A 478 3.29 11.35 0.56
C GLY A 478 3.27 10.42 1.79
N LEU A 479 2.78 10.92 2.93
CA LEU A 479 2.55 10.14 4.15
C LEU A 479 1.42 9.11 3.98
N TRP A 480 0.35 9.46 3.27
CA TRP A 480 -0.73 8.52 2.94
C TRP A 480 -0.21 7.37 2.09
N LEU A 481 0.57 7.65 1.03
CA LEU A 481 1.21 6.60 0.24
C LEU A 481 2.15 5.73 1.07
N ALA A 482 2.99 6.33 1.92
CA ALA A 482 3.87 5.56 2.81
C ALA A 482 3.07 4.66 3.78
N ARG A 483 1.89 5.09 4.26
CA ARG A 483 0.99 4.32 5.15
C ARG A 483 0.24 3.21 4.42
N THR A 484 -0.32 3.49 3.24
CA THR A 484 -1.03 2.53 2.41
C THR A 484 -0.08 1.46 1.87
N TYR A 485 1.06 1.87 1.31
CA TYR A 485 2.06 1.00 0.69
C TYR A 485 3.24 0.69 1.63
N ARG A 486 3.00 0.67 2.94
CA ARG A 486 3.99 0.40 4.01
C ARG A 486 4.76 -0.91 3.84
N THR A 487 4.14 -1.91 3.21
CA THR A 487 4.71 -3.23 2.92
C THR A 487 5.54 -3.27 1.64
N VAL A 488 5.44 -2.24 0.80
CA VAL A 488 6.25 -2.05 -0.42
C VAL A 488 7.58 -1.42 -0.02
N PRO A 489 8.73 -1.89 -0.52
CA PRO A 489 10.03 -1.27 -0.22
C PRO A 489 10.14 0.13 -0.83
N THR A 490 10.97 1.00 -0.25
CA THR A 490 11.39 2.22 -0.97
C THR A 490 12.35 1.88 -2.10
N ALA A 491 12.49 2.79 -3.07
CA ALA A 491 13.49 2.71 -4.12
C ALA A 491 14.92 2.63 -3.55
N SER A 492 15.19 3.23 -2.37
CA SER A 492 16.46 3.08 -1.65
C SER A 492 16.70 1.65 -1.18
N ARG A 493 15.70 0.97 -0.63
CA ARG A 493 15.83 -0.45 -0.25
C ARG A 493 15.91 -1.38 -1.45
N ALA A 494 15.20 -1.08 -2.54
CA ALA A 494 15.36 -1.79 -3.81
C ALA A 494 16.80 -1.63 -4.35
N ALA A 495 17.31 -0.40 -4.41
CA ALA A 495 18.68 -0.09 -4.80
C ALA A 495 19.74 -0.79 -3.92
N ALA A 496 19.58 -0.78 -2.60
CA ALA A 496 20.49 -1.47 -1.68
C ALA A 496 20.56 -2.97 -1.98
N ARG A 497 19.40 -3.65 -2.14
CA ARG A 497 19.32 -5.07 -2.49
C ARG A 497 20.03 -5.42 -3.81
N LEU A 498 19.96 -4.55 -4.82
CA LEU A 498 20.70 -4.75 -6.08
C LEU A 498 22.20 -4.76 -5.86
N ILE A 499 22.71 -3.80 -5.07
CA ILE A 499 24.13 -3.68 -4.75
C ILE A 499 24.59 -4.85 -3.88
N ASP A 500 23.82 -5.22 -2.84
CA ASP A 500 24.12 -6.37 -1.98
C ASP A 500 24.16 -7.69 -2.77
N ALA A 501 23.23 -7.90 -3.70
CA ALA A 501 23.21 -9.08 -4.56
C ALA A 501 24.41 -9.13 -5.53
N ALA A 502 24.83 -7.99 -6.09
CA ALA A 502 26.02 -7.90 -6.93
C ALA A 502 27.31 -8.16 -6.13
N LEU A 503 27.41 -7.59 -4.92
CA LEU A 503 28.52 -7.84 -3.98
C LEU A 503 28.58 -9.31 -3.54
N ALA A 504 27.44 -9.97 -3.34
CA ALA A 504 27.39 -11.40 -3.01
C ALA A 504 27.78 -12.31 -4.19
N ALA A 505 27.51 -11.90 -5.43
CA ALA A 505 27.91 -12.63 -6.64
C ALA A 505 29.39 -12.44 -7.02
N ALA A 506 30.00 -11.32 -6.60
CA ALA A 506 31.36 -10.92 -6.95
C ALA A 506 32.47 -11.97 -6.68
N PRO A 507 32.50 -12.72 -5.56
CA PRO A 507 33.63 -13.61 -5.24
C PRO A 507 33.81 -14.80 -6.20
N ALA A 508 32.79 -15.14 -6.99
CA ALA A 508 32.78 -16.35 -7.82
C ALA A 508 33.45 -16.17 -9.20
N ARG A 509 33.68 -14.94 -9.67
CA ARG A 509 34.20 -14.64 -11.03
C ARG A 509 35.01 -13.34 -11.02
N GLY A 510 36.07 -13.27 -11.83
CA GLY A 510 36.86 -12.05 -12.08
C GLY A 510 36.14 -10.94 -12.86
N ALA A 511 34.82 -10.84 -12.71
CA ALA A 511 33.94 -9.82 -13.29
C ALA A 511 33.22 -8.99 -12.20
N ALA A 512 33.65 -9.13 -10.94
CA ALA A 512 33.12 -8.44 -9.75
C ALA A 512 32.80 -6.96 -10.00
N ASP A 513 33.80 -6.17 -10.38
CA ASP A 513 33.70 -4.73 -10.60
C ASP A 513 32.60 -4.40 -11.62
N SER A 514 32.52 -5.13 -12.74
CA SER A 514 31.52 -4.91 -13.78
C SER A 514 30.09 -5.27 -13.36
N ALA A 515 29.92 -6.18 -12.40
CA ALA A 515 28.60 -6.52 -11.85
C ALA A 515 28.14 -5.48 -10.82
N VAL A 516 29.06 -4.98 -9.99
CA VAL A 516 28.81 -3.93 -9.01
C VAL A 516 28.56 -2.57 -9.69
N ASP A 517 29.36 -2.21 -10.69
CA ASP A 517 29.15 -1.01 -11.53
C ASP A 517 27.76 -1.05 -12.20
N ALA A 518 27.38 -2.18 -12.80
CA ALA A 518 26.06 -2.32 -13.42
C ALA A 518 24.90 -2.23 -12.42
N ALA A 519 25.06 -2.77 -11.21
CA ALA A 519 24.06 -2.66 -10.15
C ALA A 519 23.96 -1.22 -9.61
N LEU A 520 25.07 -0.49 -9.52
CA LEU A 520 25.08 0.93 -9.19
C LEU A 520 24.39 1.76 -10.27
N ASP A 521 24.78 1.64 -11.55
CA ASP A 521 24.16 2.37 -12.66
C ASP A 521 22.64 2.11 -12.72
N ALA A 522 22.20 0.86 -12.50
CA ALA A 522 20.79 0.49 -12.46
C ALA A 522 20.04 1.08 -11.26
N ALA A 523 20.63 1.02 -10.06
CA ALA A 523 20.09 1.62 -8.84
C ALA A 523 19.97 3.15 -8.93
N VAL A 524 20.94 3.80 -9.57
CA VAL A 524 20.99 5.26 -9.74
C VAL A 524 19.93 5.72 -10.72
N GLY A 525 19.84 5.07 -11.88
CA GLY A 525 18.80 5.36 -12.84
C GLY A 525 17.40 5.25 -12.23
N LEU A 526 17.16 4.31 -11.30
CA LEU A 526 15.86 4.12 -10.66
C LEU A 526 15.42 5.38 -9.91
N LEU A 527 16.34 5.98 -9.14
CA LEU A 527 16.12 7.23 -8.41
C LEU A 527 15.98 8.43 -9.36
N GLU A 528 16.78 8.49 -10.42
CA GLU A 528 16.70 9.56 -11.43
C GLU A 528 15.37 9.51 -12.22
N ARG A 529 14.92 8.34 -12.66
CA ARG A 529 13.66 8.18 -13.43
C ARG A 529 12.43 8.55 -12.61
N SER A 530 12.29 8.01 -11.40
CA SER A 530 11.13 8.32 -10.55
C SER A 530 11.03 9.82 -10.27
N ARG A 531 12.15 10.51 -10.01
CA ARG A 531 12.14 11.98 -9.89
C ARG A 531 11.80 12.68 -11.20
N ALA A 532 12.37 12.26 -12.33
CA ALA A 532 12.16 12.93 -13.61
C ALA A 532 10.68 12.88 -14.02
N GLU A 533 10.05 11.71 -13.91
CA GLU A 533 8.63 11.55 -14.22
C GLU A 533 7.74 12.28 -13.20
N LEU A 534 8.01 12.19 -11.89
CA LEU A 534 7.30 13.00 -10.87
C LEU A 534 7.40 14.51 -11.17
N THR A 535 8.58 15.00 -11.53
CA THR A 535 8.79 16.42 -11.87
C THR A 535 7.97 16.82 -13.11
N ARG A 536 7.92 15.96 -14.13
CA ARG A 536 7.09 16.15 -15.34
C ARG A 536 5.60 16.15 -15.01
N LEU A 537 5.15 15.20 -14.18
CA LEU A 537 3.75 15.05 -13.80
C LEU A 537 3.27 16.20 -12.91
N PHE A 538 4.08 16.68 -11.96
CA PHE A 538 3.76 17.91 -11.20
C PHE A 538 3.79 19.17 -12.07
N ALA A 539 4.64 19.24 -13.08
CA ALA A 539 4.61 20.34 -14.06
C ALA A 539 3.33 20.29 -14.92
N ALA A 540 2.91 19.09 -15.36
CA ALA A 540 1.63 18.90 -16.03
C ALA A 540 0.45 19.25 -15.11
N ARG A 541 0.45 18.82 -13.85
CA ARG A 541 -0.59 19.14 -12.85
C ARG A 541 -0.82 20.64 -12.76
N ARG A 542 0.26 21.42 -12.56
CA ARG A 542 0.21 22.90 -12.50
C ARG A 542 -0.26 23.57 -13.80
N ALA A 543 -0.10 22.93 -14.97
CA ALA A 543 -0.59 23.46 -16.24
C ALA A 543 -2.11 23.28 -16.45
N TYR A 544 -2.75 22.38 -15.69
CA TYR A 544 -4.20 22.13 -15.73
C TYR A 544 -4.93 22.51 -14.42
N ALA A 545 -4.21 23.01 -13.42
CA ALA A 545 -4.81 23.56 -12.21
C ALA A 545 -5.63 24.83 -12.54
N PRO A 546 -6.86 24.98 -12.01
CA PRO A 546 -7.74 26.09 -12.38
C PRO A 546 -7.21 27.43 -11.84
N ALA A 547 -6.70 28.27 -12.73
CA ALA A 547 -6.20 29.59 -12.40
C ALA A 547 -7.30 30.48 -11.81
N GLY A 548 -7.19 30.84 -10.52
CA GLY A 548 -7.97 31.92 -9.92
C GLY A 548 -9.03 31.55 -8.87
N ARG A 549 -9.13 30.29 -8.41
CA ARG A 549 -9.80 30.03 -7.11
C ARG A 549 -8.82 30.34 -5.97
N SER A 550 -8.86 31.56 -5.45
CA SER A 550 -8.29 31.86 -4.14
C SER A 550 -8.98 30.99 -3.08
N PRO A 551 -8.25 30.42 -2.10
CA PRO A 551 -8.87 29.71 -0.97
C PRO A 551 -9.75 30.64 -0.12
N ASP A 552 -9.54 31.95 -0.18
CA ASP A 552 -10.29 32.97 0.57
C ASP A 552 -11.49 33.56 -0.22
N ALA A 553 -11.91 32.93 -1.33
CA ALA A 553 -13.13 33.31 -2.04
C ALA A 553 -14.37 32.62 -1.43
N PRO A 554 -15.36 33.37 -0.90
CA PRO A 554 -16.52 32.82 -0.19
C PRO A 554 -17.59 32.19 -1.10
#